data_AF-A0A9P5D1Q3-F1
#
_entry.id   AF-A0A9P5D1Q3-F1
#
_cell.length_a   1.000
_cell.length_b   1.000
_cell.length_c   1.000
_cell.angle_alpha   90.00
_cell.angle_beta   90.00
_cell.angle_gamma   90.00
#
_symmetry.space_group_name_H-M   'P 1'
#
loop_
_entity.id
_entity.type
_entity.pdbx_description
1 polymer ?
#
loop_
_entity_poly.entity_id
_entity_poly.type
_entity_poly.pdbx_seq_one_letter_code
_entity_poly.pdbx_strand_id
1 'polypeptide(L)' 'MLLAFGGAIVATGVWSIWGGDMFPAESDPTGKPEDWTEEEMRRWLRKVSD' A
#
# COMPACT_ATOMS: atom_id res chain seq x y z
N MET A 1 -23.39 24.92 -5.81
CA MET A 1 -22.45 24.36 -4.81
C MET A 1 -22.72 22.90 -4.49
N LEU A 2 -23.95 22.48 -4.16
CA LEU A 2 -24.24 21.09 -3.75
C LEU A 2 -23.83 20.03 -4.78
N LEU A 3 -24.15 20.23 -6.06
CA LEU A 3 -23.78 19.27 -7.11
C LEU A 3 -22.27 19.22 -7.38
N ALA A 4 -21.59 20.37 -7.33
CA ALA A 4 -20.15 20.44 -7.49
C ALA A 4 -19.42 19.77 -6.32
N PHE A 5 -19.85 20.05 -5.09
CA PHE A 5 -19.29 19.45 -3.88
C PHE A 5 -19.59 17.95 -3.80
N GLY A 6 -20.85 17.56 -4.02
CA GLY A 6 -21.25 16.15 -4.06
C GLY A 6 -20.51 15.37 -5.15
N GLY A 7 -20.33 15.97 -6.33
CA GLY A 7 -19.55 15.38 -7.41
C GLY A 7 -18.08 15.15 -7.03
N ALA A 8 -17.46 16.11 -6.33
CA ALA A 8 -16.08 15.96 -5.86
C ALA A 8 -15.93 14.84 -4.82
N ILE A 9 -16.85 14.73 -3.85
CA ILE A 9 -16.84 13.66 -2.84
C ILE A 9 -17.03 12.28 -3.50
N VAL A 10 -17.97 12.15 -4.44
CA VAL A 10 -18.20 10.90 -5.18
C VAL A 10 -16.95 10.51 -5.99
N ALA A 11 -16.32 11.46 -6.68
CA ALA A 11 -15.09 11.21 -7.42
C ALA A 11 -13.95 10.70 -6.52
N THR A 12 -13.73 11.34 -5.36
CA THR A 12 -12.72 10.91 -4.38
C THR A 12 -13.03 9.53 -3.80
N GLY A 13 -14.30 9.23 -3.50
CA GLY A 13 -14.71 7.92 -3.01
C GLY A 13 -14.45 6.82 -4.05
N VAL A 14 -14.80 7.04 -5.31
CA VAL A 14 -14.48 6.12 -6.42
C VAL A 14 -12.96 5.93 -6.53
N TRP A 15 -12.17 7.00 -6.43
CA TRP A 15 -10.72 6.93 -6.46
C TRP A 15 -10.13 6.12 -5.29
N SER A 16 -10.71 6.20 -4.09
CA SER A 16 -10.24 5.41 -2.94
C SER A 16 -10.46 3.91 -3.07
N ILE A 17 -11.43 3.49 -3.88
CA ILE A 17 -11.76 2.06 -4.08
C ILE A 17 -10.93 1.47 -5.23
N TRP A 18 -10.68 2.25 -6.29
CA TRP A 18 -10.07 1.75 -7.54
C TRP A 18 -8.65 2.28 -7.79
N GLY A 19 -8.21 3.31 -7.05
CA GLY A 19 -6.97 4.04 -7.27
C GLY A 19 -5.68 3.34 -6.84
N GLY A 20 -5.74 2.05 -6.52
CA GLY A 20 -4.59 1.26 -6.04
C GLY A 20 -4.18 1.57 -4.60
N ASP A 21 -3.05 1.02 -4.16
CA ASP A 21 -2.50 1.29 -2.85
C ASP A 21 -2.04 2.75 -2.76
N MET A 22 -2.76 3.56 -1.99
CA MET A 22 -2.42 4.97 -1.73
C MET A 22 -1.02 5.13 -1.13
N PHE A 23 -0.52 4.08 -0.49
CA PHE A 23 0.84 3.95 0.01
C PHE A 23 1.49 2.75 -0.66
N PRO A 24 2.52 2.93 -1.49
CA PRO A 24 3.28 1.81 -2.02
C PRO A 24 3.75 0.94 -0.85
N ALA A 25 3.45 -0.35 -0.90
CA ALA A 25 4.06 -1.29 0.03
C ALA A 25 5.57 -1.15 -0.10
N GLU A 26 6.24 -1.01 1.03
CA GLU A 26 7.68 -0.87 1.02
C GLU A 26 8.31 -2.10 0.36
N SER A 27 9.28 -1.86 -0.53
CA SER A 27 9.90 -2.89 -1.36
C SER A 27 10.51 -4.00 -0.50
N ASP A 28 10.46 -5.23 -1.00
CA ASP A 28 11.07 -6.38 -0.33
C ASP A 28 12.58 -6.13 -0.11
N PRO A 29 13.14 -6.63 1.01
CA PRO A 29 14.57 -6.55 1.24
C PRO A 29 15.34 -7.29 0.13
N THR A 30 16.47 -6.73 -0.28
CA THR A 30 17.32 -7.29 -1.35
C THR A 30 18.70 -7.67 -0.80
N GLY A 31 19.45 -8.49 -1.54
CA GLY A 31 20.77 -8.96 -1.10
C GLY A 31 20.70 -10.23 -0.23
N LYS A 32 21.70 -10.43 0.64
CA LYS A 32 21.81 -11.64 1.45
C LYS A 32 20.89 -11.55 2.67
N PRO A 33 20.10 -12.59 2.99
CA PRO A 33 19.22 -12.61 4.16
C PRO A 33 19.95 -12.44 5.51
N GLU A 34 21.23 -12.77 5.56
CA GLU A 34 22.09 -12.65 6.75
C GLU A 34 22.33 -11.19 7.17
N ASP A 35 22.26 -10.27 6.21
CA ASP A 35 22.47 -8.83 6.41
C ASP A 35 21.16 -8.09 6.69
N TRP A 36 20.01 -8.78 6.62
CA TRP A 36 18.70 -8.16 6.84
C TRP A 36 18.48 -7.85 8.32
N THR A 37 17.78 -6.75 8.56
CA THR A 37 17.24 -6.45 9.88
C THR A 37 16.15 -7.46 10.25
N GLU A 38 15.88 -7.60 11.55
CA GLU A 38 14.80 -8.46 12.05
C GLU A 38 13.43 -8.07 11.45
N GLU A 39 13.19 -6.77 11.28
CA GLU A 39 11.94 -6.25 10.70
C GLU A 39 11.78 -6.64 9.22
N GLU A 40 12.85 -6.55 8.43
CA GLU A 40 12.86 -6.98 7.03
C GLU A 40 12.60 -8.47 6.89
N MET A 41 13.27 -9.31 7.70
CA MET A 41 13.07 -10.76 7.71
C MET A 41 11.63 -11.12 8.08
N ARG A 42 11.09 -10.53 9.16
CA ARG A 42 9.70 -10.76 9.60
C ARG A 42 8.69 -10.31 8.54
N ARG A 43 8.95 -9.20 7.86
CA ARG A 43 8.09 -8.67 6.79
C ARG A 43 8.07 -9.61 5.59
N TRP A 44 9.23 -10.06 5.15
CA TRP A 44 9.36 -11.00 4.05
C TRP A 44 8.69 -12.35 4.35
N LEU A 45 8.89 -12.89 5.55
CA LEU A 45 8.28 -14.17 5.96
C LEU A 45 6.75 -14.14 5.94
N ARG A 46 6.13 -13.06 6.42
CA ARG A 46 4.66 -12.89 6.36
C ARG A 46 4.13 -12.95 4.93
N LYS A 47 4.84 -12.31 4.00
CA LYS A 47 4.46 -12.25 2.58
C LYS A 47 4.59 -13.61 1.89
N VAL A 48 5.63 -14.40 2.23
CA VAL A 48 5.87 -15.72 1.62
C VAL A 48 4.98 -16.82 2.21
N SER A 49 4.45 -16.62 3.41
CA SER A 49 3.58 -17.59 4.09
C SER A 49 2.09 -17.49 3.70
N ASP A 50 1.70 -16.41 3.00
CA ASP A 50 0.37 -16.23 2.39
C ASP A 50 0.28 -16.90 1.02
#